data_AF-A0A9E5MUZ8-F1
#
_entry.id   AF-A0A9E5MUZ8-F1
#
_cell.length_a   1.000
_cell.length_b   1.000
_cell.length_c   1.000
_cell.angle_alpha   90.00
_cell.angle_beta   90.00
_cell.angle_gamma   90.00
#
_symmetry.space_group_name_H-M   'P 1'
#
loop_
_entity.id
_entity.type
_entity.pdbx_description
1 polymer ?
#
loop_
_entity_poly.entity_id
_entity_poly.type
_entity_poly.pdbx_seq_one_letter_code
_entity_poly.pdbx_strand_id
1 'polypeptide(L)'
;TEDAGSALHIHQSVIDTSGNNVFSNADGSASDLFYSFIGGLQKYMPDALLIFAPYVNSYRRFMNPFASPVNLAWATDNRTV
;
A
#
# COMPACT_ATOMS: atom_id res chain seq x y z
N THR A 1 -23.53 -10.44 -0.47
CA THR A 1 -23.14 -10.91 -1.81
C THR A 1 -21.91 -11.75 -1.63
N GLU A 2 -21.88 -12.95 -2.17
CA GLU A 2 -20.77 -13.91 -2.04
C GLU A 2 -19.60 -13.60 -3.00
N ASP A 3 -19.70 -12.52 -3.78
CA ASP A 3 -18.74 -12.19 -4.83
C ASP A 3 -17.57 -11.32 -4.35
N ALA A 4 -16.41 -11.48 -5.00
CA ALA A 4 -15.26 -10.63 -4.79
C ALA A 4 -15.53 -9.19 -5.27
N GLY A 5 -15.17 -8.20 -4.46
CA GLY A 5 -15.24 -6.79 -4.84
C GLY A 5 -14.00 -6.34 -5.63
N SER A 6 -14.16 -5.37 -6.53
CA SER A 6 -13.06 -4.75 -7.28
C SER A 6 -12.15 -3.89 -6.40
N ALA A 7 -10.87 -3.85 -6.72
CA ALA A 7 -9.83 -3.11 -5.99
C ALA A 7 -8.97 -2.27 -6.94
N LEU A 8 -8.19 -1.35 -6.35
CA LEU A 8 -7.12 -0.61 -7.00
C LEU A 8 -5.85 -0.83 -6.20
N HIS A 9 -4.96 -1.70 -6.67
CA HIS A 9 -3.62 -1.84 -6.12
C HIS A 9 -2.67 -0.93 -6.90
N ILE A 10 -1.89 -0.11 -6.19
CA ILE A 10 -0.95 0.82 -6.80
C ILE A 10 0.46 0.34 -6.48
N HIS A 11 1.26 0.08 -7.52
CA HIS A 11 2.67 -0.22 -7.40
C HIS A 11 3.46 1.08 -7.55
N GLN A 12 4.35 1.39 -6.61
CA GLN A 12 5.05 2.67 -6.55
C GLN A 12 6.56 2.46 -6.49
N SER A 13 7.30 3.28 -7.25
CA SER A 13 8.75 3.47 -7.13
C SER A 13 9.05 4.96 -7.20
N VAL A 14 10.17 5.37 -6.61
CA VAL A 14 10.66 6.75 -6.69
C VAL A 14 12.01 6.71 -7.37
N ILE A 15 12.16 7.50 -8.43
CA ILE A 15 13.37 7.59 -9.24
C ILE A 15 14.00 8.96 -8.99
N ASP A 16 15.31 8.99 -8.70
CA ASP A 16 16.05 10.24 -8.56
C ASP A 16 16.28 10.92 -9.93
N THR A 17 16.83 12.14 -9.91
CA THR A 17 17.12 12.90 -11.14
C THR A 17 18.18 12.25 -12.04
N SER A 18 18.92 11.27 -11.52
CA SER A 18 19.94 10.52 -12.24
C SER A 18 19.41 9.20 -12.81
N GLY A 19 18.14 8.86 -12.56
CA GLY A 19 17.50 7.64 -13.05
C GLY A 19 17.58 6.43 -12.11
N ASN A 20 18.08 6.58 -10.88
CA ASN A 20 18.20 5.48 -9.94
C ASN A 20 16.92 5.29 -9.12
N ASN A 21 16.51 4.04 -8.89
CA ASN A 21 15.44 3.73 -7.96
C ASN A 21 15.91 3.88 -6.51
N VAL A 22 15.40 4.88 -5.80
CA VAL A 22 15.85 5.22 -4.44
C VAL A 22 15.38 4.21 -3.39
N PHE A 23 14.47 3.29 -3.74
CA PHE A 23 14.01 2.22 -2.84
C PHE A 23 14.92 0.99 -2.81
N SER A 24 15.89 0.89 -3.72
CA SER A 24 16.82 -0.24 -3.81
C SER A 24 18.26 0.22 -3.62
N ASN A 25 19.00 -0.47 -2.77
CA ASN A 25 20.46 -0.36 -2.71
C ASN A 25 21.08 -1.05 -3.94
N ALA A 26 22.38 -0.82 -4.15
CA ALA A 26 23.13 -1.40 -5.28
C ALA A 26 23.17 -2.94 -5.27
N ASP A 27 23.02 -3.57 -4.10
CA ASP A 27 22.96 -5.03 -3.93
C ASP A 27 21.55 -5.60 -4.08
N GLY A 28 20.55 -4.76 -4.37
CA GLY A 28 19.14 -5.15 -4.49
C GLY A 28 18.38 -5.21 -3.17
N SER A 29 19.02 -4.93 -2.03
CA SER A 29 18.33 -4.81 -0.75
C SER A 29 17.49 -3.55 -0.67
N ALA A 30 16.46 -3.56 0.16
CA ALA A 30 15.63 -2.39 0.41
C ALA A 30 16.44 -1.28 1.10
N SER A 31 16.30 -0.04 0.62
CA SER A 31 16.95 1.12 1.22
C SER A 31 16.20 1.64 2.46
N ASP A 32 16.85 2.48 3.26
CA ASP A 32 16.19 3.18 4.38
C ASP A 32 15.05 4.10 3.90
N LEU A 33 15.15 4.62 2.67
CA LEU A 33 14.09 5.43 2.05
C LEU A 33 12.85 4.60 1.74
N PHE A 34 13.02 3.33 1.34
CA PHE A 34 11.90 2.41 1.17
C PHE A 34 11.14 2.19 2.48
N TYR A 35 11.86 1.90 3.57
CA TYR A 35 11.23 1.72 4.88
C TYR A 35 10.62 3.02 5.42
N SER A 36 11.25 4.16 5.19
CA SER A 36 10.69 5.47 5.54
C SER A 36 9.41 5.77 4.76
N PHE A 37 9.36 5.40 3.47
CA PHE A 37 8.17 5.55 2.64
C PHE A 37 7.01 4.68 3.16
N ILE A 38 7.27 3.41 3.50
CA ILE A 38 6.28 2.54 4.15
C ILE A 38 5.79 3.17 5.46
N GLY A 39 6.70 3.62 6.33
CA GLY A 39 6.31 4.27 7.59
C GLY A 39 5.44 5.52 7.38
N GLY A 40 5.71 6.30 6.32
CA GLY A 40 4.85 7.40 5.90
C GLY A 40 3.45 6.94 5.47
N LEU A 41 3.36 5.91 4.64
CA LEU A 41 2.07 5.34 4.24
C LEU A 41 1.28 4.84 5.44
N GLN A 42 1.92 4.08 6.34
CA GLN A 42 1.27 3.58 7.56
C GLN A 42 0.73 4.73 8.43
N LYS A 43 1.47 5.84 8.53
CA LYS A 43 1.06 7.00 9.32
C LYS A 43 -0.08 7.80 8.68
N TYR A 44 -0.03 8.05 7.38
CA TYR A 44 -0.88 9.04 6.72
C TYR A 44 -2.01 8.46 5.86
N MET A 45 -1.99 7.17 5.52
CA MET A 45 -3.10 6.54 4.76
C MET A 45 -4.45 6.53 5.45
N PRO A 46 -4.55 6.40 6.78
CA PRO A 46 -5.84 6.57 7.46
C PRO A 46 -6.49 7.93 7.15
N ASP A 47 -5.71 9.02 7.15
CA ASP A 47 -6.19 10.38 6.90
C ASP A 47 -6.54 10.59 5.42
N ALA A 48 -5.82 9.93 4.52
CA ALA A 48 -6.06 10.02 3.07
C ALA A 48 -7.13 9.05 2.58
N LEU A 49 -7.76 8.25 3.45
CA LEU A 49 -8.65 7.16 3.05
C LEU A 49 -9.84 7.64 2.20
N LEU A 50 -10.32 8.87 2.41
CA LEU A 50 -11.39 9.46 1.62
C LEU A 50 -11.03 9.63 0.13
N ILE A 51 -9.74 9.72 -0.21
CA ILE A 51 -9.26 9.80 -1.59
C ILE A 51 -9.28 8.40 -2.22
N PHE A 52 -8.92 7.36 -1.47
CA PHE A 52 -8.78 5.98 -1.98
C PHE A 52 -10.07 5.14 -1.89
N ALA A 53 -10.93 5.45 -0.92
CA ALA A 53 -12.22 4.83 -0.67
C ALA A 53 -13.34 5.90 -0.62
N PRO A 54 -13.63 6.57 -1.75
CA PRO A 54 -14.45 7.79 -1.77
C PRO A 54 -15.96 7.56 -1.61
N TYR A 55 -16.42 6.30 -1.64
CA TYR A 55 -17.84 5.97 -1.57
C TYR A 55 -18.17 5.14 -0.34
N VAL A 56 -19.40 5.27 0.18
CA VAL A 56 -19.90 4.43 1.27
C VAL A 56 -19.74 2.94 0.97
N ASN A 57 -19.93 2.54 -0.29
CA ASN A 57 -19.76 1.14 -0.71
C ASN A 57 -18.30 0.66 -0.64
N SER A 58 -17.31 1.55 -0.74
CA SER A 58 -15.89 1.19 -0.61
C SER A 58 -15.59 0.59 0.76
N TYR A 59 -16.20 1.13 1.82
CA TYR A 59 -15.99 0.67 3.20
C TYR A 59 -16.57 -0.72 3.48
N ARG A 60 -17.54 -1.18 2.68
CA ARG A 60 -18.04 -2.56 2.79
C ARG A 60 -16.96 -3.59 2.45
N ARG A 61 -15.94 -3.23 1.65
CA ARG A 61 -14.83 -4.14 1.35
C ARG A 61 -14.01 -4.45 2.61
N PHE A 62 -13.80 -3.48 3.50
CA PHE A 62 -13.04 -3.66 4.75
C PHE A 62 -13.70 -4.60 5.77
N MET A 63 -14.95 -5.02 5.53
CA MET A 63 -15.61 -5.99 6.41
C MET A 63 -15.18 -7.45 6.15
N ASN A 64 -14.47 -7.73 5.05
CA ASN A 64 -13.95 -9.05 4.74
C ASN A 64 -12.41 -9.08 4.82
N PRO A 65 -11.83 -9.75 5.84
CA PRO A 65 -10.38 -9.73 6.09
C PRO A 65 -9.55 -10.50 5.05
N PHE A 66 -10.18 -11.30 4.19
CA PHE A 66 -9.46 -12.11 3.19
C PHE A 66 -9.33 -11.44 1.82
N ALA A 67 -10.01 -10.32 1.60
CA ALA A 67 -10.13 -9.70 0.27
C ALA A 67 -9.70 -8.22 0.24
N SER A 68 -9.32 -7.65 1.39
CA SER A 68 -8.85 -6.27 1.49
C SER A 68 -7.97 -6.07 2.73
N PRO A 69 -6.99 -5.14 2.66
CA PRO A 69 -6.22 -4.77 3.84
C PRO A 69 -7.16 -4.08 4.85
N VAL A 70 -7.18 -4.60 6.07
CA VAL A 70 -7.97 -4.07 7.20
C VAL A 70 -7.07 -3.50 8.31
N ASN A 71 -5.77 -3.46 8.04
CA ASN A 71 -4.75 -2.98 8.97
C ASN A 71 -3.69 -2.20 8.18
N LEU A 72 -2.71 -1.65 8.92
CA LEU A 72 -1.61 -0.87 8.36
C LEU A 72 -0.32 -1.69 8.28
N ALA A 73 -0.36 -3.02 8.44
CA ALA A 73 0.84 -3.82 8.40
C ALA A 73 1.40 -3.90 6.97
N TRP A 74 2.65 -4.32 6.87
CA TRP A 74 3.34 -4.53 5.61
C TRP A 74 4.13 -5.83 5.71
N ALA A 75 4.28 -6.54 4.59
CA ALA A 75 5.15 -7.70 4.51
C ALA A 75 5.55 -7.98 3.05
N THR A 76 6.67 -8.70 2.90
CA THR A 76 7.15 -9.19 1.61
C THR A 76 6.25 -10.31 1.11
N ASP A 77 5.75 -10.16 -0.12
CA ASP A 77 4.93 -11.15 -0.83
C ASP A 77 3.74 -11.69 -0.01
N ASN A 78 3.05 -10.78 0.69
CA ASN A 78 1.85 -11.10 1.45
C ASN A 78 0.72 -10.14 1.06
N ARG A 79 -0.45 -10.69 0.70
CA ARG A 79 -1.64 -9.94 0.28
C ARG A 79 -2.72 -9.84 1.35
N THR A 80 -2.46 -10.31 2.57
CA THR A 80 -3.40 -10.27 3.71
C THR A 80 -3.07 -9.17 4.72
N VAL A 81 -2.01 -8.39 4.46
CA VAL A 81 -1.57 -7.26 5.28
C VAL A 81 -1.90 -5.95 4.60
#